data_AF-A0AAD6UYR9-F1
#
_entry.id   AF-A0AAD6UYR9-F1
#
_cell.length_a   1.000
_cell.length_b   1.000
_cell.length_c   1.000
_cell.angle_alpha   90.00
_cell.angle_beta   90.00
_cell.angle_gamma   90.00
#
_symmetry.space_group_name_H-M   'P 1'
#
loop_
_entity.id
_entity.type
_entity.pdbx_description
1 polymer ?
#
loop_
_entity_poly.entity_id
_entity_poly.type
_entity_poly.pdbx_seq_one_letter_code
_entity_poly.pdbx_strand_id
1 'polypeptide(L)'
;SPCPELLLTNSVPSDGQLNEVHGFIRSTKGHFSILDDQIAQVQRTLVRLKSQRAELADLVESHCGVVSAIRRLPRDILGEIFSHYLGTSDSCLHSPKAPWHLVGVCAGWRAIALASPLLW
;
A
#
# COMPACT_ATOMS: atom_id res chain seq x y z
N SER A 1 16.38 -40.95 -1.60
CA SER A 1 17.28 -41.01 -0.43
C SER A 1 18.12 -42.26 -0.51
N PRO A 2 19.41 -42.21 -0.12
CA PRO A 2 20.20 -43.41 0.09
C PRO A 2 19.63 -44.20 1.27
N CYS A 3 19.78 -45.53 1.19
CA CYS A 3 19.43 -46.49 2.25
C CYS A 3 18.06 -46.25 2.92
N PRO A 4 16.93 -46.30 2.19
CA PRO A 4 15.59 -46.02 2.74
C PRO A 4 15.19 -46.99 3.86
N GLU A 5 15.69 -48.22 3.84
CA GLU A 5 15.51 -49.27 4.86
C GLU A 5 15.96 -48.79 6.26
N LEU A 6 17.05 -48.00 6.32
CA LEU A 6 17.61 -47.48 7.58
C LEU A 6 16.80 -46.32 8.16
N LEU A 7 15.88 -45.73 7.38
CA LEU A 7 14.97 -44.69 7.89
C LEU A 7 13.83 -45.28 8.72
N LEU A 8 13.58 -46.58 8.57
CA LEU A 8 12.47 -47.30 9.19
C LEU A 8 12.92 -48.31 10.26
N THR A 9 14.24 -48.47 10.44
CA THR A 9 14.83 -49.50 11.32
C THR A 9 15.97 -48.93 12.17
N ASN A 10 16.19 -49.51 13.35
CA ASN A 10 17.31 -49.17 14.25
C ASN A 10 18.58 -49.99 13.94
N SER A 11 18.71 -50.50 12.72
CA SER A 11 19.83 -51.32 12.29
C SER A 11 21.10 -50.48 12.18
N VAL A 12 22.24 -51.03 12.63
CA VAL A 12 23.53 -50.33 12.54
C VAL A 12 23.93 -50.19 11.07
N PRO A 13 24.15 -48.96 10.57
CA PRO A 13 24.61 -48.75 9.19
C PRO A 13 26.04 -49.25 8.99
N SER A 14 26.33 -49.82 7.84
CA SER A 14 27.71 -50.09 7.40
C SER A 14 28.44 -48.81 6.98
N ASP A 15 29.78 -48.84 6.96
CA ASP A 15 30.60 -47.69 6.56
C ASP A 15 30.29 -47.18 5.14
N GLY A 16 29.97 -48.07 4.21
CA GLY A 16 29.54 -47.71 2.87
C GLY A 16 28.22 -46.92 2.86
N GLN A 17 27.25 -47.37 3.66
CA GLN A 17 25.95 -46.70 3.81
C GLN A 17 26.10 -45.34 4.51
N LEU A 18 26.96 -45.25 5.53
CA LEU A 18 27.29 -43.97 6.18
C LEU A 18 27.85 -42.96 5.18
N ASN A 19 28.78 -43.38 4.32
CA ASN A 19 29.35 -42.53 3.30
C ASN A 19 28.31 -42.06 2.27
N GLU A 20 27.43 -42.96 1.81
CA GLU A 20 26.32 -42.60 0.90
C GLU A 20 25.37 -41.58 1.54
N VAL A 21 24.96 -41.82 2.79
CA VAL A 21 24.06 -40.92 3.53
C VAL A 21 24.72 -39.56 3.76
N HIS A 22 26.00 -39.53 4.16
CA HIS A 22 26.75 -38.28 4.31
C HIS A 22 26.87 -37.49 3.00
N GLY A 23 27.16 -38.17 1.89
CA GLY A 23 27.23 -37.56 0.56
C GLY A 23 25.88 -36.95 0.17
N PHE A 24 24.80 -37.70 0.37
CA PHE A 24 23.44 -37.21 0.10
C PHE A 24 23.05 -36.03 0.97
N ILE A 25 23.34 -36.07 2.28
CA ILE A 25 23.08 -34.94 3.20
C ILE A 25 23.84 -33.70 2.72
N ARG A 26 25.13 -33.84 2.37
CA ARG A 26 25.94 -32.72 1.88
C ARG A 26 25.35 -32.12 0.61
N SER A 27 25.02 -32.95 -0.39
CA SER A 27 24.43 -32.49 -1.65
C SER A 27 23.08 -31.81 -1.41
N THR A 28 22.24 -32.40 -0.57
CA THR A 28 20.90 -31.88 -0.27
C THR A 28 20.98 -30.54 0.45
N LYS A 29 21.89 -30.40 1.44
CA LYS A 29 22.17 -29.11 2.10
C LYS A 29 22.67 -28.05 1.13
N GLY A 30 23.49 -28.43 0.15
CA GLY A 30 23.93 -27.54 -0.92
C GLY A 30 22.75 -27.01 -1.74
N HIS A 31 21.82 -27.89 -2.14
CA HIS A 31 20.61 -27.48 -2.87
C HIS A 31 19.70 -26.58 -2.03
N PHE A 32 19.55 -26.87 -0.72
CA PHE A 32 18.81 -25.99 0.20
C PHE A 32 19.39 -24.59 0.23
N SER A 33 20.71 -24.46 0.38
CA SER A 33 21.38 -23.15 0.40
C SER A 33 21.15 -22.35 -0.88
N ILE A 34 21.21 -23.02 -2.04
CA ILE A 34 20.97 -22.36 -3.33
C ILE A 34 19.53 -21.84 -3.42
N LEU A 35 18.55 -22.63 -2.95
CA LEU A 35 17.16 -22.20 -2.92
C LEU A 35 16.95 -21.02 -1.96
N ASP A 36 17.56 -21.05 -0.78
CA ASP A 36 17.48 -19.94 0.19
C ASP A 36 18.05 -18.64 -0.40
N ASP A 37 19.17 -18.72 -1.11
CA ASP A 37 19.76 -17.57 -1.80
C ASP A 37 18.85 -17.01 -2.90
N GLN A 38 18.22 -17.90 -3.68
CA GLN A 38 17.24 -17.51 -4.71
C GLN A 38 16.00 -16.85 -4.09
N ILE A 39 15.47 -17.42 -3.01
CA ILE A 39 14.34 -16.85 -2.26
C ILE A 39 14.70 -15.46 -1.75
N ALA A 40 15.87 -15.30 -1.13
CA ALA A 40 16.34 -14.01 -0.62
C ALA A 40 16.50 -12.97 -1.75
N GLN A 41 16.97 -13.38 -2.92
CA GLN A 41 17.10 -12.49 -4.08
C GLN A 41 15.73 -12.05 -4.63
N VAL A 42 14.77 -12.97 -4.74
CA VAL A 42 13.40 -12.65 -5.19
C VAL A 42 12.71 -11.73 -4.18
N GLN A 43 12.85 -11.99 -2.88
CA GLN A 43 12.29 -11.14 -1.82
C GLN A 43 12.84 -9.71 -1.88
N ARG A 44 14.16 -9.53 -2.03
CA ARG A 44 14.78 -8.21 -2.22
C ARG A 44 14.21 -7.49 -3.44
N THR A 45 14.06 -8.21 -4.55
CA THR A 45 13.48 -7.66 -5.79
C THR A 45 12.02 -7.24 -5.57
N LEU A 46 11.23 -8.06 -4.88
CA LEU A 46 9.83 -7.77 -4.58
C LEU A 46 9.68 -6.53 -3.70
N VAL A 47 10.52 -6.37 -2.67
CA VAL A 47 10.52 -5.18 -1.81
C VAL A 47 10.80 -3.92 -2.63
N ARG A 48 11.83 -3.95 -3.49
CA ARG A 48 12.16 -2.83 -4.37
C ARG A 48 11.03 -2.47 -5.34
N LEU A 49 10.40 -3.47 -5.95
CA LEU A 49 9.29 -3.22 -6.88
C LEU A 49 8.05 -2.65 -6.16
N LYS A 50 7.78 -3.11 -4.93
CA LYS A 50 6.69 -2.57 -4.11
C LYS A 50 6.92 -1.11 -3.74
N SER A 51 8.16 -0.72 -3.39
CA SER A 51 8.47 0.69 -3.08
C SER A 51 8.30 1.57 -4.32
N GLN A 52 8.86 1.16 -5.45
CA GLN A 52 8.71 1.90 -6.72
C GLN A 52 7.24 2.04 -7.14
N ARG A 53 6.43 0.98 -6.96
CA ARG A 53 4.99 1.06 -7.22
C ARG A 53 4.29 2.05 -6.31
N ALA A 54 4.64 2.09 -5.02
CA ALA A 54 4.05 3.02 -4.07
C ALA A 54 4.39 4.48 -4.43
N GLU A 55 5.65 4.76 -4.72
CA GLU A 55 6.11 6.09 -5.16
C GLU A 55 5.36 6.58 -6.42
N LEU A 56 5.19 5.69 -7.41
CA LEU A 56 4.43 6.02 -8.62
C LEU A 56 2.94 6.23 -8.34
N ALA A 57 2.35 5.42 -7.45
CA ALA A 57 0.95 5.59 -7.06
C ALA A 57 0.72 6.95 -6.38
N ASP A 58 1.61 7.35 -5.46
CA ASP A 58 1.55 8.65 -4.79
C ASP A 58 1.71 9.80 -5.79
N LEU A 59 2.61 9.65 -6.77
CA LEU A 59 2.79 10.63 -7.83
C LEU A 59 1.52 10.77 -8.68
N VAL A 60 0.90 9.66 -9.09
CA VAL A 60 -0.35 9.69 -9.85
C VAL A 60 -1.46 10.35 -9.04
N GLU A 61 -1.64 9.96 -7.79
CA GLU A 61 -2.71 10.50 -6.93
C GLU A 61 -2.56 12.02 -6.74
N SER A 62 -1.34 12.50 -6.51
CA SER A 62 -1.08 13.94 -6.38
C SER A 62 -1.45 14.74 -7.64
N HIS A 63 -1.22 14.17 -8.83
CA HIS A 63 -1.55 14.80 -10.11
C HIS A 63 -3.03 14.65 -10.49
N CYS A 64 -3.68 13.54 -10.12
CA CYS A 64 -5.14 13.38 -10.21
C CYS A 64 -5.85 14.53 -9.47
N GLY A 65 -5.35 14.91 -8.30
CA GLY A 65 -5.83 16.07 -7.57
C GLY A 65 -5.72 17.38 -8.36
N VAL A 66 -4.64 17.58 -9.14
CA VAL A 66 -4.44 18.77 -9.98
C VAL A 66 -5.45 18.84 -11.12
N VAL A 67 -5.70 17.73 -11.81
CA VAL A 67 -6.62 17.69 -12.96
C VAL A 67 -8.09 17.49 -12.56
N SER A 68 -8.36 17.34 -11.27
CA SER A 68 -9.72 17.14 -10.76
C SER A 68 -10.68 18.25 -11.23
N ALA A 69 -11.89 17.84 -11.61
CA ALA A 69 -12.90 18.75 -12.14
C ALA A 69 -13.21 19.90 -11.17
N ILE A 70 -13.13 19.65 -9.86
CA ILE A 70 -13.40 20.64 -8.82
C ILE A 70 -12.43 21.83 -8.86
N ARG A 71 -11.18 21.63 -9.29
CA ARG A 71 -10.20 22.72 -9.45
C ARG A 71 -10.41 23.54 -10.72
N ARG A 72 -11.20 23.02 -11.66
CA ARG A 72 -11.55 23.67 -12.94
C ARG A 72 -12.87 24.43 -12.88
N LEU A 73 -13.65 24.25 -11.81
CA LEU A 73 -14.90 24.99 -11.65
C LEU A 73 -14.60 26.48 -11.44
N PRO A 74 -15.34 27.38 -12.12
CA PRO A 74 -15.34 28.80 -11.79
C PRO A 74 -15.69 29.00 -10.31
N ARG A 75 -15.11 30.05 -9.70
CA ARG A 75 -15.33 30.35 -8.28
C ARG A 75 -16.81 30.54 -7.96
N ASP A 76 -17.55 31.18 -8.86
CA ASP A 76 -18.98 31.47 -8.67
C ASP A 76 -19.82 30.19 -8.63
N ILE A 77 -19.51 29.22 -9.51
CA ILE A 77 -20.19 27.91 -9.53
C ILE A 77 -19.87 27.13 -8.25
N LEU A 78 -18.62 27.16 -7.80
CA LEU A 78 -18.23 26.48 -6.57
C LEU A 78 -18.86 27.14 -5.33
N GLY A 79 -19.01 28.47 -5.32
CA GLY A 79 -19.76 29.21 -4.30
C GLY A 79 -21.24 28.86 -4.28
N GLU A 80 -21.89 28.73 -5.44
CA GLU A 80 -23.28 28.30 -5.54
C GLU A 80 -23.48 26.87 -4.99
N ILE A 81 -22.55 25.97 -5.30
CA ILE A 81 -22.54 24.61 -4.74
C ILE A 81 -22.42 24.66 -3.20
N PHE A 82 -21.59 25.55 -2.65
CA PHE A 82 -21.46 25.72 -1.20
C PHE A 82 -22.75 26.20 -0.56
N SER A 83 -23.42 27.19 -1.16
CA SER A 83 -24.72 27.69 -0.71
C SER A 83 -25.79 26.58 -0.68
N HIS A 84 -25.85 25.76 -1.73
CA HIS A 84 -26.75 24.60 -1.76
C HIS A 84 -26.39 23.51 -0.74
N TYR A 85 -25.09 23.28 -0.49
CA TYR A 85 -24.63 22.31 0.49
C TYR A 85 -25.05 22.68 1.92
N LEU A 86 -24.90 23.96 2.29
CA LEU A 86 -25.30 24.47 3.61
C LEU A 86 -26.82 24.54 3.77
N GLY A 87 -27.55 24.77 2.67
CA GLY A 87 -29.00 24.96 2.71
C GLY A 87 -29.38 26.30 3.36
N THR A 88 -30.67 26.51 3.57
CA THR A 88 -31.23 27.75 4.15
C THR A 88 -31.32 27.76 5.68
N SER A 89 -30.64 26.84 6.39
CA SER A 89 -30.85 26.70 7.84
C SER A 89 -30.06 27.73 8.66
N ASP A 90 -30.77 28.52 9.47
CA ASP A 90 -30.27 29.63 10.31
C ASP A 90 -29.27 29.25 11.42
N SER A 91 -28.89 27.98 11.58
CA SER A 91 -28.02 27.53 12.69
C SER A 91 -26.72 26.88 12.22
N CYS A 92 -25.78 27.71 11.76
CA CYS A 92 -24.45 27.29 11.33
C CYS A 92 -23.69 26.50 12.41
N LEU A 93 -23.92 26.77 13.71
CA LEU A 93 -23.11 26.28 14.84
C LEU A 93 -23.27 24.79 15.19
N HIS A 94 -24.39 24.15 14.83
CA HIS A 94 -24.67 22.74 15.18
C HIS A 94 -25.19 21.92 13.99
N SER A 95 -25.12 22.47 12.78
CA SER A 95 -25.56 21.77 11.57
C SER A 95 -24.53 20.70 11.14
N PRO A 96 -24.97 19.52 10.69
CA PRO A 96 -24.08 18.56 10.01
C PRO A 96 -23.49 19.13 8.72
N LYS A 97 -24.06 20.23 8.21
CA LYS A 97 -23.64 20.97 7.02
C LYS A 97 -23.23 22.36 7.46
N ALA A 98 -21.95 22.53 7.74
CA ALA A 98 -21.42 23.76 8.28
C ALA A 98 -20.22 24.29 7.47
N PRO A 99 -19.98 25.61 7.49
CA PRO A 99 -19.01 26.25 6.59
C PRO A 99 -17.56 25.81 6.84
N TRP A 100 -17.24 25.44 8.09
CA TRP A 100 -15.91 24.93 8.44
C TRP A 100 -15.57 23.59 7.78
N HIS A 101 -16.56 22.76 7.43
CA HIS A 101 -16.31 21.54 6.65
C HIS A 101 -15.74 21.89 5.27
N LEU A 102 -16.26 22.94 4.63
CA LEU A 102 -15.80 23.42 3.31
C LEU A 102 -14.40 24.04 3.40
N VAL A 103 -14.15 24.82 4.45
CA VAL A 103 -12.84 25.43 4.75
C VAL A 103 -11.75 24.38 5.03
N GLY A 104 -12.13 23.19 5.49
CA GLY A 104 -11.23 22.07 5.77
C GLY A 104 -10.71 21.34 4.53
N VAL A 105 -11.41 21.41 3.38
CA VAL A 105 -11.13 20.55 2.21
C VAL A 105 -9.81 20.90 1.51
N CYS A 106 -9.64 22.16 1.09
CA CYS A 106 -8.40 22.62 0.48
C CYS A 106 -8.26 24.15 0.56
N ALA A 107 -7.07 24.67 0.25
CA ALA A 107 -6.81 26.11 0.25
C ALA A 107 -7.72 26.90 -0.72
N GLY A 108 -8.07 26.32 -1.87
CA GLY A 108 -8.96 26.95 -2.84
C GLY A 108 -10.40 27.07 -2.33
N TRP A 109 -10.93 26.01 -1.73
CA TRP A 109 -12.26 26.00 -1.10
C TRP A 109 -12.32 26.97 0.07
N ARG A 110 -11.27 27.01 0.89
CA ARG A 110 -11.13 27.98 1.97
C ARG A 110 -11.16 29.42 1.48
N ALA A 111 -10.42 29.74 0.43
CA ALA A 111 -10.39 31.10 -0.11
C ALA A 111 -11.77 31.54 -0.61
N ILE A 112 -12.52 30.64 -1.27
CA ILE A 112 -13.88 30.92 -1.74
C ILE A 112 -14.84 31.04 -0.56
N ALA A 113 -14.83 30.09 0.37
CA ALA A 113 -15.75 30.07 1.51
C ALA A 113 -15.57 31.28 2.44
N LEU A 114 -14.34 31.74 2.65
CA LEU A 114 -14.07 32.96 3.43
C LEU A 114 -14.41 34.25 2.68
N ALA A 115 -14.38 34.24 1.36
CA ALA A 115 -14.73 35.39 0.52
C ALA A 115 -16.24 35.52 0.26
N SER A 116 -17.05 34.55 0.74
CA SER A 116 -18.50 34.53 0.55
C SER A 116 -19.21 34.76 1.89
N PRO A 117 -19.60 36.01 2.23
CA PRO A 117 -20.27 36.34 3.48
C PRO A 117 -21.58 35.57 3.71
N LEU A 118 -22.27 35.19 2.63
CA LEU A 118 -23.54 34.44 2.67
C LEU A 118 -23.40 33.02 3.23
N LEU A 119 -22.19 32.51 3.39
CA LEU A 119 -21.94 31.18 3.94
C LEU A 119 -21.79 31.18 5.47
N TRP A 120 -21.76 32.31 6.14
CA TRP A 120 -21.51 32.44 7.58
C TRP A 120 -22.73 33.03 8.29
#